data_AF-A0A2T4HVY7-F1
#
_entry.id   AF-A0A2T4HVY7-F1
#
_cell.length_a   1.000
_cell.length_b   1.000
_cell.length_c   1.000
_cell.angle_alpha   90.00
_cell.angle_beta   90.00
_cell.angle_gamma   90.00
#
_symmetry.space_group_name_H-M   'P 1'
#
loop_
_entity.id
_entity.type
_entity.pdbx_description
1 polymer ?
#
loop_
_entity_poly.entity_id
_entity_poly.type
_entity_poly.pdbx_seq_one_letter_code
_entity_poly.pdbx_strand_id
1 'polypeptide(L)'
;MRHYRPSTADLVDVVADFLKGIGPRLDGGDRYQALVCTHILAMVERELRGKPLADEDEAALAAAIRRGDRDGDWDAVFAHVLDRTIARVAIAKPDHLAPEHRPS
;
A
#
# COMPACT_ATOMS: atom_id res chain seq x y z
N MET A 1 25.41 10.25 20.95
CA MET A 1 25.70 9.29 19.86
C MET A 1 24.39 8.64 19.46
N ARG A 2 23.86 8.98 18.27
CA ARG A 2 22.60 8.44 17.77
C ARG A 2 22.85 6.98 17.41
N HIS A 3 22.31 6.04 18.18
CA HIS A 3 22.37 4.62 17.83
C HIS A 3 21.73 4.45 16.44
N TYR A 4 22.54 4.03 15.46
CA TYR A 4 22.05 3.60 14.15
C TYR A 4 21.30 2.29 14.35
N ARG A 5 20.01 2.39 14.73
CA ARG A 5 19.12 1.24 14.82
C ARG A 5 18.21 1.28 13.59
N PRO A 6 18.23 0.24 12.74
CA PRO A 6 17.33 0.18 11.59
C PRO A 6 15.88 0.21 12.05
N SER A 7 15.03 0.86 11.26
CA SER A 7 13.58 0.81 11.44
C SER A 7 13.03 -0.57 11.05
N THR A 8 11.79 -0.87 11.45
CA THR A 8 11.11 -2.10 11.01
C THR A 8 11.02 -2.17 9.48
N ALA A 9 10.80 -1.05 8.80
CA ALA A 9 10.77 -1.00 7.34
C ALA A 9 12.14 -1.36 6.74
N ASP A 10 13.24 -0.88 7.33
CA ASP A 10 14.59 -1.21 6.87
C ASP A 10 14.89 -2.71 7.07
N LEU A 11 14.42 -3.30 8.16
CA LEU A 11 14.57 -4.75 8.40
C LEU A 11 13.77 -5.59 7.39
N VAL A 12 12.55 -5.16 7.04
CA VAL A 12 11.69 -5.82 6.04
C VAL A 12 12.34 -5.78 4.65
N ASP A 13 12.88 -4.63 4.26
CA ASP A 13 13.58 -4.44 2.98
C ASP A 13 14.80 -5.37 2.88
N VAL A 14 15.61 -5.47 3.94
CA VAL A 14 16.74 -6.41 3.99
C VAL A 14 16.32 -7.87 3.81
N VAL A 15 15.17 -8.28 4.38
CA VAL A 15 14.64 -9.64 4.16
C VAL A 15 14.22 -9.84 2.71
N ALA A 16 13.57 -8.85 2.10
CA ALA A 16 13.18 -8.90 0.69
C ALA A 16 14.41 -9.04 -0.22
N ASP A 17 15.49 -8.30 0.05
CA ASP A 17 16.74 -8.40 -0.70
C ASP A 17 17.44 -9.75 -0.53
N PHE A 18 17.40 -10.33 0.67
CA PHE A 18 17.89 -11.69 0.89
C PHE A 18 17.12 -12.71 0.03
N LEU A 19 15.78 -12.62 0.00
CA LEU A 19 14.94 -13.49 -0.83
C LEU A 19 15.23 -13.33 -2.33
N LYS A 20 15.41 -12.09 -2.82
CA LYS A 20 15.83 -11.83 -4.20
C LYS A 20 17.19 -12.47 -4.51
N GLY A 21 18.15 -12.37 -3.58
CA GLY A 21 19.49 -12.92 -3.74
C GLY A 21 19.52 -14.46 -3.75
N ILE A 22 18.67 -15.13 -2.98
CA ILE A 22 18.59 -16.59 -2.99
C ILE A 22 17.73 -17.14 -4.14
N GLY A 23 16.78 -16.35 -4.66
CA GLY A 23 15.82 -16.74 -5.68
C GLY A 23 16.38 -17.50 -6.88
N PRO A 24 17.50 -17.06 -7.52
CA PRO A 24 18.11 -17.77 -8.64
C PRO A 24 18.61 -19.20 -8.33
N ARG A 25 18.81 -19.52 -7.05
CA ARG A 25 19.26 -20.85 -6.58
C ARG A 25 18.11 -21.77 -6.21
N LEU A 26 16.89 -21.24 -6.12
CA LEU A 26 15.67 -22.00 -5.81
C LEU A 26 15.07 -22.58 -7.09
N ASP A 27 14.49 -23.75 -6.99
CA ASP A 27 13.79 -24.42 -8.08
C ASP A 27 12.26 -24.38 -7.90
N GLY A 28 11.55 -24.74 -8.98
CA GLY A 28 10.12 -24.98 -9.00
C GLY A 28 9.26 -24.05 -8.12
N GLY A 29 8.58 -24.66 -7.15
CA GLY A 29 7.65 -24.00 -6.25
C GLY A 29 8.32 -23.03 -5.27
N ASP A 30 9.52 -23.36 -4.78
CA ASP A 30 10.24 -22.54 -3.80
C ASP A 30 10.63 -21.19 -4.40
N ARG A 31 11.04 -21.19 -5.68
CA ARG A 31 11.30 -19.94 -6.40
C ARG A 31 10.03 -19.08 -6.54
N TYR A 32 8.88 -19.69 -6.81
CA TYR A 32 7.61 -18.97 -6.86
C TYR A 32 7.23 -18.38 -5.50
N GLN A 33 7.35 -19.16 -4.41
CA GLN A 33 7.08 -18.68 -3.06
C GLN A 33 8.00 -17.50 -2.69
N ALA A 34 9.29 -17.55 -3.04
CA ALA A 34 10.20 -16.44 -2.82
C ALA A 34 9.78 -15.15 -3.54
N LEU A 35 9.25 -15.26 -4.78
CA LEU A 35 8.70 -14.10 -5.51
C LEU A 35 7.45 -13.54 -4.82
N VAL A 36 6.54 -14.41 -4.38
CA VAL A 36 5.33 -14.00 -3.64
C VAL A 36 5.71 -13.30 -2.34
N CYS A 37 6.61 -13.88 -1.55
CA CYS A 37 7.10 -13.28 -0.31
C CYS A 37 7.76 -11.92 -0.56
N THR A 38 8.59 -11.79 -1.60
CA THR A 38 9.22 -10.52 -1.97
C THR A 38 8.17 -9.44 -2.28
N HIS A 39 7.11 -9.80 -3.01
CA HIS A 39 6.03 -8.87 -3.32
C HIS A 39 5.24 -8.44 -2.08
N ILE A 40 4.94 -9.38 -1.19
CA ILE A 40 4.25 -9.10 0.08
C ILE A 40 5.09 -8.20 0.98
N LEU A 41 6.40 -8.49 1.11
CA LEU A 41 7.32 -7.66 1.90
C LEU A 41 7.40 -6.23 1.35
N ALA A 42 7.40 -6.06 0.03
CA ALA A 42 7.35 -4.73 -0.57
C ALA A 42 6.05 -3.96 -0.25
N MET A 43 4.89 -4.66 -0.16
CA MET A 43 3.65 -4.03 0.32
C MET A 43 3.75 -3.63 1.79
N VAL A 44 4.23 -4.53 2.65
CA VAL A 44 4.43 -4.27 4.09
C VAL A 44 5.38 -3.09 4.32
N GLU A 45 6.47 -3.02 3.57
CA GLU A 45 7.42 -1.93 3.62
C GLU A 45 6.76 -0.58 3.28
N ARG A 46 5.97 -0.52 2.21
CA ARG A 46 5.21 0.69 1.83
C ARG A 46 4.21 1.10 2.90
N GLU A 47 3.53 0.13 3.52
CA GLU A 47 2.62 0.39 4.62
C GLU A 47 3.35 0.96 5.85
N LEU A 48 4.51 0.38 6.21
CA LEU A 48 5.32 0.83 7.33
C LEU A 48 5.94 2.23 7.12
N ARG A 49 6.25 2.59 5.87
CA ARG A 49 6.76 3.94 5.54
C ARG A 49 5.63 4.96 5.31
N GLY A 50 4.44 4.48 4.99
CA GLY A 50 3.25 5.29 4.79
C GLY A 50 2.70 5.84 6.10
N LYS A 51 1.75 6.77 5.97
CA LYS A 51 0.89 7.18 7.10
C LYS A 51 -0.37 6.31 7.06
N PRO A 52 -0.83 5.78 8.21
CA PRO A 52 -2.12 5.13 8.28
C PRO A 52 -3.22 6.07 7.77
N LEU A 53 -4.13 5.55 6.96
CA LEU A 53 -5.35 6.27 6.64
C LEU A 53 -6.18 6.42 7.91
N ALA A 54 -6.90 7.53 8.03
CA ALA A 54 -7.85 7.71 9.11
C ALA A 54 -8.90 6.59 9.07
N ASP A 55 -9.23 6.06 10.25
CA ASP A 55 -10.35 5.14 10.41
C ASP A 55 -11.64 5.87 9.99
N GLU A 56 -12.34 5.29 9.02
CA GLU A 56 -13.57 5.82 8.48
C GLU A 56 -14.59 4.70 8.36
N ASP A 57 -15.82 4.98 8.79
CA ASP A 57 -16.93 4.07 8.56
C ASP A 57 -17.39 4.18 7.11
N GLU A 58 -16.75 3.39 6.24
CA GLU A 58 -17.05 3.36 4.81
C GLU A 58 -18.46 2.83 4.53
N ALA A 59 -19.00 1.98 5.40
CA ALA A 59 -20.36 1.48 5.27
C ALA A 59 -21.37 2.62 5.52
N ALA A 60 -21.14 3.43 6.55
CA ALA A 60 -21.95 4.62 6.83
C ALA A 60 -21.82 5.67 5.72
N LEU A 61 -20.61 5.95 5.23
CA LEU A 61 -20.39 6.87 4.12
C LEU A 61 -21.14 6.40 2.85
N ALA A 62 -21.00 5.12 2.49
CA ALA A 62 -21.68 4.57 1.32
C ALA A 62 -23.22 4.60 1.48
N ALA A 63 -23.73 4.41 2.70
CA ALA A 63 -25.16 4.53 2.98
C ALA A 63 -25.65 5.98 2.84
N ALA A 64 -24.88 6.97 3.30
CA ALA A 64 -25.19 8.39 3.14
C ALA A 64 -25.22 8.81 1.65
N ILE A 65 -24.23 8.38 0.87
CA ILE A 65 -24.19 8.61 -0.58
C ILE A 65 -25.45 8.04 -1.25
N ARG A 66 -25.82 6.78 -0.94
CA ARG A 66 -27.00 6.15 -1.55
C ARG A 66 -28.32 6.83 -1.20
N ARG A 67 -28.40 7.53 -0.07
CA ARG A 67 -29.61 8.29 0.33
C ARG A 67 -29.68 9.69 -0.30
N GLY A 68 -28.62 10.14 -0.97
CA GLY A 68 -28.51 11.51 -1.49
C GLY A 68 -28.09 12.53 -0.43
N ASP A 69 -27.68 12.09 0.78
CA ASP A 69 -27.27 12.99 1.86
C ASP A 69 -26.01 13.81 1.49
N ARG A 70 -25.30 13.42 0.42
CA ARG A 70 -24.06 14.00 -0.07
C ARG A 70 -24.14 14.62 -1.47
N ASP A 71 -25.36 14.79 -2.00
CA ASP A 71 -25.53 15.35 -3.35
C ASP A 71 -25.15 16.83 -3.42
N GLY A 72 -25.27 17.55 -2.29
CA GLY A 72 -24.88 18.96 -2.18
C GLY A 72 -23.37 19.21 -2.07
N ASP A 73 -22.58 18.19 -1.73
CA ASP A 73 -21.11 18.25 -1.58
C ASP A 73 -20.39 17.18 -2.41
N TRP A 74 -21.00 16.76 -3.53
CA TRP A 74 -20.55 15.63 -4.34
C TRP A 74 -19.06 15.65 -4.70
N ASP A 75 -18.56 16.79 -5.19
CA ASP A 75 -17.15 16.92 -5.61
C ASP A 75 -16.18 16.70 -4.44
N ALA A 76 -16.53 17.18 -3.24
CA ALA A 76 -15.73 16.99 -2.04
C ALA A 76 -15.72 15.53 -1.59
N VAL A 77 -16.87 14.85 -1.65
CA VAL A 77 -16.98 13.43 -1.33
C VAL A 77 -16.23 12.57 -2.34
N PHE A 78 -16.35 12.88 -3.64
CA PHE A 78 -15.63 12.18 -4.68
C PHE A 78 -14.11 12.32 -4.50
N ALA A 79 -13.61 13.54 -4.29
CA ALA A 79 -12.20 13.80 -4.04
C ALA A 79 -11.68 13.00 -2.83
N HIS A 80 -12.43 13.00 -1.73
CA HIS A 80 -12.06 12.25 -0.52
C HIS A 80 -11.97 10.74 -0.75
N VAL A 81 -12.96 10.15 -1.44
CA VAL A 81 -12.95 8.70 -1.76
C VAL A 81 -11.80 8.37 -2.73
N LEU A 82 -11.55 9.25 -3.71
CA LEU A 82 -10.46 9.09 -4.67
C LEU A 82 -9.10 9.13 -3.97
N ASP A 83 -8.84 10.12 -3.12
CA ASP A 83 -7.58 10.27 -2.38
C ASP A 83 -7.28 9.04 -1.52
N ARG A 84 -8.30 8.53 -0.82
CA ARG A 84 -8.18 7.29 -0.03
C ARG A 84 -7.87 6.08 -0.91
N THR A 85 -8.52 5.99 -2.07
CA THR A 85 -8.30 4.90 -3.03
C THR A 85 -6.88 4.96 -3.59
N ILE A 86 -6.39 6.14 -3.97
CA ILE A 86 -5.02 6.36 -4.43
C ILE A 86 -4.03 5.90 -3.36
N ALA A 87 -4.23 6.31 -2.10
CA ALA A 87 -3.35 5.91 -1.00
C ALA A 87 -3.30 4.38 -0.81
N ARG A 88 -4.43 3.68 -0.91
CA ARG A 88 -4.49 2.20 -0.82
C ARG A 88 -3.79 1.52 -1.99
N VAL A 89 -4.03 2.00 -3.21
CA VAL A 89 -3.43 1.42 -4.42
C VAL A 89 -1.93 1.69 -4.46
N ALA A 90 -1.45 2.84 -3.97
CA ALA A 90 -0.03 3.12 -3.85
C ALA A 90 0.73 2.09 -2.98
N ILE A 91 0.07 1.54 -1.96
CA ILE A 91 0.63 0.48 -1.11
C ILE A 91 0.60 -0.87 -1.82
N ALA A 92 -0.59 -1.27 -2.32
CA ALA A 92 -0.80 -2.62 -2.83
C ALA A 92 -0.26 -2.85 -4.25
N LYS A 93 -0.54 -1.91 -5.15
CA LYS A 93 -0.27 -2.03 -6.60
C LYS A 93 0.03 -0.66 -7.22
N PRO A 94 1.17 -0.03 -6.91
CA PRO A 94 1.48 1.33 -7.36
C PRO A 94 1.46 1.49 -8.89
N ASP A 95 1.81 0.45 -9.65
CA ASP A 95 1.81 0.48 -11.12
C ASP A 95 0.40 0.58 -11.74
N HIS A 96 -0.66 0.31 -10.95
CA HIS A 96 -2.05 0.46 -11.39
C HIS A 96 -2.55 1.91 -11.24
N LEU A 97 -1.80 2.79 -10.58
CA LEU A 97 -2.14 4.21 -10.54
C LEU A 97 -1.93 4.83 -11.91
N ALA A 98 -2.88 5.68 -12.32
CA ALA A 98 -2.70 6.57 -13.44
C ALA A 98 -1.50 7.51 -13.20
N PRO A 99 -0.77 7.95 -14.24
CA PRO A 99 0.42 8.80 -14.08
C PRO A 99 0.21 10.01 -13.17
N GLU A 100 -0.94 10.67 -13.26
CA GLU A 100 -1.34 11.84 -12.46
C GLU A 100 -1.53 11.56 -10.97
N HIS A 101 -1.64 10.29 -10.57
CA HIS A 101 -1.85 9.86 -9.18
C HIS A 101 -0.62 9.19 -8.58
N ARG A 102 0.47 9.01 -9.35
CA ARG A 102 1.70 8.42 -8.83
C ARG A 102 2.47 9.46 -7.99
N PRO A 103 3.02 9.07 -6.82
CA PRO A 103 3.90 9.95 -6.07
C PRO A 103 5.10 10.36 -6.95
N SER A 104 5.45 11.64 -6.93
CA SER A 104 6.58 12.22 -7.67
C SER A 104 7.94 11.72 -7.17
#